data_AF-A0A5C8C3T2-F1
#
_entry.id   AF-A0A5C8C3T2-F1
#
_cell.length_a   1.000
_cell.length_b   1.000
_cell.length_c   1.000
_cell.angle_alpha   90.00
_cell.angle_beta   90.00
_cell.angle_gamma   90.00
#
_symmetry.space_group_name_H-M   'P 1'
#
loop_
_entity.id
_entity.type
_entity.pdbx_description
1 polymer ?
#
loop_
_entity_poly.entity_id
_entity_poly.type
_entity_poly.pdbx_seq_one_letter_code
_entity_poly.pdbx_strand_id
1 'polypeptide(L)'
;MSSSTRQLERLLALIPYLQAHSYIPVAELAAEFDVPKKLISEEILLLTMTGTRARHEEMIDLDWDAFDNGFAHISNADFLGRPLRLTVLEGASLMAALGVLSQLAGSEYQELIDRVSAKIHSALSS
;
A
#
# COMPACT_ATOMS: atom_id res chain seq x y z
N MET A 1 2.12 6.87 -18.95
CA MET A 1 2.25 5.84 -17.90
C MET A 1 1.38 4.65 -18.25
N SER A 2 1.88 3.42 -18.08
CA SER A 2 1.10 2.20 -18.36
C SER A 2 -0.05 2.03 -17.36
N SER A 3 -1.13 1.38 -17.76
CA SER A 3 -2.31 1.12 -16.90
C SER A 3 -1.91 0.40 -15.60
N SER A 4 -0.96 -0.54 -15.68
CA SER A 4 -0.49 -1.32 -14.52
C SER A 4 0.29 -0.49 -13.50
N THR A 5 1.04 0.53 -13.94
CA THR A 5 1.79 1.41 -13.03
C THR A 5 0.83 2.23 -12.17
N ARG A 6 -0.22 2.81 -12.79
CA ARG A 6 -1.25 3.57 -12.06
C ARG A 6 -2.07 2.70 -11.11
N GLN A 7 -2.34 1.45 -11.49
CA GLN A 7 -2.98 0.48 -10.62
C GLN A 7 -2.11 0.18 -9.38
N LEU A 8 -0.81 -0.06 -9.58
CA LEU A 8 0.11 -0.32 -8.48
C LEU A 8 0.21 0.90 -7.54
N GLU A 9 0.36 2.11 -8.08
CA GLU A 9 0.37 3.36 -7.30
C GLU A 9 -0.87 3.47 -6.42
N ARG A 10 -2.06 3.19 -6.97
CA ARG A 10 -3.32 3.25 -6.23
C ARG A 10 -3.44 2.14 -5.18
N LEU A 11 -3.04 0.91 -5.49
CA LEU A 11 -3.03 -0.18 -4.51
C LEU A 11 -2.10 0.12 -3.32
N LEU A 12 -0.93 0.71 -3.59
CA LEU A 12 0.00 1.15 -2.55
C LEU A 12 -0.55 2.28 -1.69
N ALA A 13 -1.36 3.17 -2.27
CA ALA A 13 -1.99 4.28 -1.57
C ALA A 13 -3.27 3.86 -0.80
N LEU A 14 -4.00 2.86 -1.29
CA LEU A 14 -5.23 2.36 -0.68
C LEU A 14 -5.00 1.80 0.72
N ILE A 15 -3.92 1.07 0.93
CA ILE A 15 -3.59 0.45 2.23
C ILE A 15 -3.49 1.50 3.35
N PRO A 16 -2.57 2.50 3.29
CA PRO A 16 -2.46 3.51 4.33
C PRO A 16 -3.72 4.38 4.44
N TYR A 17 -4.44 4.58 3.34
CA TYR A 17 -5.70 5.32 3.36
C TYR A 17 -6.78 4.59 4.19
N LEU A 18 -6.96 3.29 3.96
CA LEU A 18 -7.91 2.44 4.70
C LEU A 18 -7.49 2.19 6.15
N GLN A 19 -6.19 2.28 6.47
CA GLN A 19 -5.72 2.29 7.86
C GLN A 19 -6.11 3.59 8.58
N ALA A 20 -6.07 4.73 7.90
CA ALA A 20 -6.42 6.03 8.47
C ALA A 20 -7.93 6.27 8.58
N HIS A 21 -8.73 5.62 7.72
CA HIS A 21 -10.18 5.83 7.63
C HIS A 21 -10.93 4.50 7.79
N SER A 22 -11.47 4.28 8.98
CA SER A 22 -12.34 3.13 9.23
C SER A 22 -13.76 3.37 8.68
N TYR A 23 -14.37 2.34 8.10
CA TYR A 23 -15.74 2.38 7.57
C TYR A 23 -16.00 3.53 6.58
N ILE A 24 -15.09 3.75 5.63
CA ILE A 24 -15.29 4.77 4.59
C ILE A 24 -16.25 4.27 3.49
N PRO A 25 -17.22 5.08 3.01
CA PRO A 25 -18.02 4.69 1.86
C PRO A 25 -17.17 4.40 0.63
N VAL A 26 -17.39 3.26 -0.03
CA VAL A 26 -16.65 2.89 -1.25
C VAL A 26 -16.83 3.93 -2.37
N ALA A 27 -17.97 4.64 -2.38
CA ALA A 27 -18.23 5.73 -3.32
C ALA A 27 -17.34 6.96 -3.06
N GLU A 28 -17.05 7.28 -1.80
CA GLU A 28 -16.15 8.37 -1.43
C GLU A 28 -14.71 8.01 -1.78
N LEU A 29 -14.31 6.77 -1.50
CA LEU A 29 -13.00 6.24 -1.89
C LEU A 29 -12.80 6.30 -3.42
N ALA A 30 -13.83 5.92 -4.19
CA ALA A 30 -13.80 6.01 -5.65
C ALA A 30 -13.59 7.45 -6.15
N ALA A 31 -14.22 8.43 -5.48
CA ALA A 31 -14.05 9.84 -5.79
C ALA A 31 -12.66 10.36 -5.42
N GLU A 32 -12.13 9.98 -4.25
CA GLU A 32 -10.79 10.36 -3.79
C GLU A 32 -9.70 9.89 -4.76
N PHE A 33 -9.82 8.67 -5.28
CA PHE A 33 -8.85 8.09 -6.21
C PHE A 33 -9.16 8.36 -7.69
N ASP A 34 -10.20 9.14 -7.98
CA ASP A 34 -10.68 9.48 -9.34
C ASP A 34 -10.86 8.25 -10.25
N VAL A 35 -11.57 7.24 -9.74
CA VAL A 35 -11.83 5.99 -10.47
C VAL A 35 -13.28 5.52 -10.35
N PRO A 36 -13.77 4.69 -11.28
CA PRO A 36 -15.11 4.11 -11.15
C PRO A 36 -15.23 3.24 -9.88
N LYS A 37 -16.39 3.31 -9.22
CA LYS A 37 -16.69 2.47 -8.03
C LYS A 37 -16.39 0.98 -8.25
N LYS A 38 -16.67 0.46 -9.44
CA LYS A 38 -16.39 -0.94 -9.78
C LYS A 38 -14.89 -1.27 -9.69
N LEU A 39 -14.03 -0.38 -10.19
CA LEU A 39 -12.59 -0.58 -10.18
C LEU A 39 -12.04 -0.55 -8.75
N ILE A 40 -12.48 0.41 -7.94
CA ILE A 40 -12.01 0.49 -6.55
C ILE A 40 -12.48 -0.73 -5.74
N SER A 41 -13.70 -1.23 -5.97
CA SER A 41 -14.19 -2.46 -5.35
C SER A 41 -13.34 -3.68 -5.73
N GLU A 42 -12.98 -3.84 -7.00
CA GLU A 42 -12.11 -4.92 -7.47
C GLU A 42 -10.72 -4.85 -6.84
N GLU A 43 -10.20 -3.65 -6.62
CA GLU A 43 -8.89 -3.45 -6.00
C GLU A 43 -8.89 -3.67 -4.51
N ILE A 44 -9.94 -3.25 -3.80
CA ILE A 44 -10.14 -3.60 -2.39
C ILE A 44 -10.19 -5.12 -2.23
N LEU A 45 -10.91 -5.82 -3.11
CA LEU A 45 -10.92 -7.29 -3.12
C LEU A 45 -9.52 -7.86 -3.39
N LEU A 46 -8.77 -7.27 -4.31
CA LEU A 46 -7.40 -7.70 -4.60
C LEU A 46 -6.48 -7.54 -3.38
N LEU A 47 -6.65 -6.49 -2.56
CA LEU A 47 -5.86 -6.32 -1.33
C LEU A 47 -6.00 -7.51 -0.38
N THR A 48 -7.18 -8.15 -0.31
CA THR A 48 -7.38 -9.35 0.52
C THR A 48 -6.52 -10.54 0.10
N MET A 49 -5.94 -10.51 -1.10
CA MET A 49 -5.00 -11.54 -1.59
C MET A 49 -3.55 -11.25 -1.20
N THR A 50 -3.29 -10.17 -0.47
CA THR A 50 -1.96 -9.73 -0.05
C THR A 50 -1.73 -10.03 1.43
N GLY A 51 -0.51 -10.47 1.74
CA GLY A 51 -0.11 -10.96 3.05
C GLY A 51 1.08 -11.89 2.96
N THR A 52 1.64 -12.26 4.10
CA THR A 52 2.71 -13.26 4.16
C THR A 52 2.13 -14.66 4.06
N ARG A 53 2.78 -15.56 3.31
CA ARG A 53 2.35 -16.96 3.16
C ARG A 53 2.59 -17.82 4.42
N ALA A 54 3.13 -17.23 5.48
CA ALA A 54 3.46 -17.96 6.69
C ALA A 54 2.19 -18.32 7.47
N ARG A 55 1.19 -17.43 7.52
CA ARG A 55 -0.06 -17.65 8.26
C ARG A 55 -1.23 -16.84 7.66
N HIS A 56 -2.44 -17.39 7.70
CA HIS A 56 -3.63 -16.78 7.07
C HIS A 56 -4.04 -15.46 7.77
N GLU A 57 -3.78 -15.34 9.07
CA GLU A 57 -4.04 -14.14 9.87
C GLU A 57 -3.16 -12.93 9.51
N GLU A 58 -2.14 -13.14 8.67
CA GLU A 58 -1.25 -12.09 8.17
C GLU A 58 -1.68 -11.58 6.77
N MET A 59 -2.82 -12.06 6.26
CA MET A 59 -3.47 -11.51 5.06
C MET A 59 -4.33 -10.30 5.42
N ILE A 60 -4.48 -9.35 4.50
CA ILE A 60 -5.42 -8.23 4.70
C ILE A 60 -6.84 -8.79 4.81
N ASP A 61 -7.50 -8.52 5.93
CA ASP A 61 -8.87 -8.97 6.17
C ASP A 61 -9.85 -7.79 6.07
N LEU A 62 -10.93 -8.00 5.33
CA LEU A 62 -11.95 -7.01 5.07
C LEU A 62 -13.18 -7.30 5.95
N ASP A 63 -13.81 -6.25 6.47
CA ASP A 63 -15.14 -6.39 7.05
C ASP A 63 -16.15 -6.60 5.91
N TRP A 64 -16.47 -7.87 5.64
CA TRP A 64 -17.34 -8.27 4.53
C TRP A 64 -18.78 -7.76 4.71
N ASP A 65 -19.28 -7.73 5.95
CA ASP A 65 -20.61 -7.19 6.24
C ASP A 65 -20.64 -5.69 5.93
N ALA A 66 -19.61 -4.93 6.32
CA ALA A 66 -19.50 -3.52 5.97
C ALA A 66 -19.38 -3.32 4.45
N PHE A 67 -18.60 -4.16 3.76
CA PHE A 67 -18.38 -4.06 2.32
C PHE A 67 -19.63 -4.33 1.50
N ASP A 68 -20.42 -5.32 1.88
CA ASP A 68 -21.72 -5.59 1.27
C ASP A 68 -22.71 -4.42 1.48
N ASN A 69 -22.57 -3.69 2.58
CA ASN A 69 -23.31 -2.46 2.86
C ASN A 69 -22.69 -1.20 2.23
N GLY A 70 -21.62 -1.33 1.45
CA GLY A 70 -21.00 -0.25 0.68
C GLY A 70 -19.90 0.52 1.40
N PHE A 71 -19.33 -0.01 2.48
CA PHE A 71 -18.25 0.58 3.26
C PHE A 71 -16.97 -0.25 3.19
N ALA A 72 -15.81 0.40 3.11
CA ALA A 72 -14.51 -0.26 3.18
C ALA A 72 -13.94 -0.14 4.59
N HIS A 73 -13.60 -1.27 5.19
CA HIS A 73 -12.89 -1.35 6.46
C HIS A 73 -12.00 -2.58 6.50
N ILE A 74 -10.75 -2.42 6.96
CA ILE A 74 -9.81 -3.51 7.15
C ILE A 74 -9.88 -3.96 8.62
N SER A 75 -10.40 -5.17 8.85
CA SER A 75 -10.65 -5.73 10.18
C SER A 75 -9.36 -5.96 10.99
N ASN A 76 -8.23 -6.17 10.31
CA ASN A 76 -6.91 -6.37 10.92
C ASN A 76 -5.94 -5.19 10.66
N ALA A 77 -6.45 -3.96 10.54
CA ALA A 77 -5.65 -2.78 10.23
C ALA A 77 -4.44 -2.56 11.17
N ASP A 78 -4.56 -2.94 12.44
CA ASP A 78 -3.47 -2.87 13.43
C ASP A 78 -2.28 -3.77 13.07
N PHE A 79 -2.51 -4.86 12.33
CA PHE A 79 -1.46 -5.78 11.87
C PHE A 79 -0.60 -5.15 10.77
N LEU A 80 -1.18 -4.25 9.97
CA LEU A 80 -0.50 -3.52 8.89
C LEU A 80 0.40 -2.38 9.40
N GLY A 81 0.31 -2.02 10.68
CA GLY A 81 1.19 -1.03 11.32
C GLY A 81 2.53 -1.60 11.78
N ARG A 82 2.77 -2.91 11.65
CA ARG A 82 4.02 -3.54 12.07
C ARG A 82 5.19 -3.09 11.17
N PRO A 83 6.42 -2.96 11.72
CA PRO A 83 7.59 -2.63 10.91
C PRO A 83 7.76 -3.62 9.76
N LEU A 84 7.95 -3.11 8.55
CA LEU A 84 8.21 -3.91 7.35
C LEU A 84 9.47 -4.76 7.57
N ARG A 85 9.36 -6.08 7.42
CA ARG A 85 10.53 -6.97 7.38
C ARG A 85 10.88 -7.25 5.93
N LEU A 86 12.01 -6.73 5.48
CA LEU A 86 12.50 -6.96 4.13
C LEU A 86 13.54 -8.08 4.14
N THR A 87 13.49 -8.95 3.14
CA THR A 87 14.64 -9.79 2.83
C THR A 87 15.80 -8.93 2.33
N VAL A 88 17.03 -9.44 2.44
CA VAL A 88 18.22 -8.75 1.92
C VAL A 88 18.07 -8.41 0.44
N LEU A 89 17.46 -9.29 -0.35
CA LEU A 89 17.26 -9.09 -1.78
C LEU A 89 16.22 -7.99 -2.08
N GLU A 90 15.11 -7.95 -1.35
CA GLU A 90 14.08 -6.90 -1.49
C GLU A 90 14.62 -5.53 -1.05
N GLY A 91 15.40 -5.48 0.03
CA GLY A 91 16.07 -4.25 0.43
C GLY A 91 17.05 -3.73 -0.62
N ALA A 92 17.90 -4.62 -1.15
CA ALA A 92 18.85 -4.25 -2.19
C ALA A 92 18.18 -3.78 -3.48
N SER A 93 17.09 -4.42 -3.90
CA SER A 93 16.35 -4.02 -5.11
C SER A 93 15.66 -2.66 -4.94
N LEU A 94 15.06 -2.39 -3.79
CA LEU A 94 14.45 -1.09 -3.50
C LEU A 94 15.49 0.03 -3.38
N MET A 95 16.63 -0.22 -2.75
CA MET A 95 17.74 0.75 -2.68
C MET A 95 18.30 1.07 -4.06
N ALA A 96 18.43 0.07 -4.94
CA ALA A 96 18.84 0.29 -6.33
C ALA A 96 17.81 1.14 -7.10
N ALA A 97 16.52 0.85 -6.94
CA ALA A 97 15.46 1.63 -7.55
C ALA A 97 15.44 3.10 -7.06
N LEU A 98 15.67 3.33 -5.76
CA LEU A 98 15.80 4.69 -5.20
C LEU A 98 17.02 5.44 -5.74
N GLY A 99 18.16 4.75 -5.95
CA GLY A 99 19.34 5.34 -6.57
C GLY A 99 19.13 5.72 -8.04
N VAL A 100 18.22 5.05 -8.75
CA VAL A 100 17.78 5.48 -10.09
C VAL A 100 16.84 6.68 -9.98
N LEU A 101 15.88 6.64 -9.04
CA LEU A 101 14.96 7.74 -8.81
C LEU A 101 15.67 9.04 -8.41
N SER A 102 16.74 9.00 -7.61
CA SER A 102 17.50 10.20 -7.23
C SER A 102 18.20 10.89 -8.40
N GLN A 103 18.52 10.14 -9.45
CA GLN A 103 19.13 10.71 -10.66
C GLN A 103 18.09 11.31 -11.62
N LEU A 104 16.85 10.83 -11.54
CA LEU A 104 15.75 11.23 -12.44
C LEU A 104 14.82 12.28 -11.83
N ALA A 105 14.67 12.27 -10.51
CA ALA A 105 13.81 13.20 -9.78
C ALA A 105 14.48 14.56 -9.62
N GLY A 106 13.66 15.62 -9.57
CA GLY A 106 14.13 16.96 -9.25
C GLY A 106 14.69 17.06 -7.82
N SER A 107 15.56 18.06 -7.60
CA SER A 107 16.23 18.29 -6.31
C SER A 107 15.28 18.45 -5.12
N GLU A 108 14.03 18.85 -5.39
CA GLU A 108 12.95 18.97 -4.40
C GLU A 108 12.56 17.64 -3.73
N TYR A 109 12.88 16.49 -4.35
CA TYR A 109 12.59 15.17 -3.81
C TYR A 109 13.78 14.53 -3.07
N GLN A 110 14.95 15.19 -3.05
CA GLN A 110 16.17 14.60 -2.49
C GLN A 110 16.01 14.24 -1.01
N GLU A 111 15.45 15.15 -0.20
CA GLU A 111 15.20 14.89 1.23
C GLU A 111 14.21 13.75 1.45
N LEU A 112 13.20 13.61 0.57
CA LEU A 112 12.25 12.51 0.65
C LEU A 112 12.94 11.18 0.35
N ILE A 113 13.77 11.13 -0.69
CA ILE A 113 14.53 9.95 -1.10
C ILE A 113 15.50 9.53 0.00
N ASP A 114 16.21 10.47 0.63
CA ASP A 114 17.14 10.18 1.73
C ASP A 114 16.39 9.61 2.94
N ARG A 115 15.23 10.17 3.29
CA ARG A 115 14.38 9.64 4.38
C ARG A 115 13.86 8.24 4.08
N VAL A 116 13.44 7.97 2.84
CA VAL A 116 12.95 6.64 2.44
C VAL A 116 14.09 5.63 2.49
N SER A 117 15.28 6.00 2.00
CA SER A 117 16.49 5.16 2.04
C SER A 117 16.85 4.80 3.49
N ALA A 118 16.80 5.76 4.41
CA ALA A 118 17.04 5.51 5.83
C ALA A 118 16.03 4.53 6.45
N LYS A 119 14.74 4.65 6.10
CA LYS A 119 13.70 3.71 6.55
C LYS A 119 13.92 2.29 6.04
N ILE A 120 14.29 2.13 4.77
CA ILE A 120 14.59 0.81 4.18
C ILE A 120 15.83 0.20 4.83
N HIS A 121 16.87 1.00 5.09
CA HIS A 121 18.06 0.53 5.79
C HIS A 121 17.71 0.00 7.20
N SER A 122 16.90 0.75 7.95
CA SER A 122 16.43 0.33 9.28
C SER A 122 15.64 -0.99 9.25
N ALA A 123 14.83 -1.20 8.20
CA ALA A 123 14.02 -2.40 8.01
C ALA A 123 14.85 -3.66 7.66
N LEU A 124 16.08 -3.50 7.16
CA LEU A 124 17.01 -4.60 6.87
C LEU A 124 17.83 -5.04 8.09
N SER A 125 17.97 -4.15 9.08
CA SER A 125 18.74 -4.38 10.31
C SER A 125 17.92 -4.96 11.48
N SER A 126 16.67 -5.40 11.25
CA SER A 126 15.72 -5.93 12.25
C SER A 126 15.28 -7.38 11.99
#